data_AF-A0A846DLS2-F1
#
_entry.id   AF-A0A846DLS2-F1
#
_cell.length_a   1.000
_cell.length_b   1.000
_cell.length_c   1.000
_cell.angle_alpha   90.00
_cell.angle_beta   90.00
_cell.angle_gamma   90.00
#
_symmetry.space_group_name_H-M   'P 1'
#
loop_
_entity.id
_entity.type
_entity.pdbx_description
1 polymer ?
#
loop_
_entity_poly.entity_id
_entity_poly.type
_entity_poly.pdbx_seq_one_letter_code
_entity_poly.pdbx_strand_id
1 'polypeptide(L)' 'MANICRFTVPASRDLEAILDYLADKSSLEKAEQFLSKINQKCRTLASFPNLGKSRDELLP' A
#
# COMPACT_ATOMS: atom_id res chain seq x y z
N MET A 1 -1.56 -8.37 21.11
CA MET A 1 -1.10 -8.73 19.75
C MET A 1 -1.22 -7.50 18.88
N ALA A 2 -0.16 -7.09 18.17
CA ALA A 2 -0.24 -5.98 17.23
C ALA A 2 -0.90 -6.48 15.94
N ASN A 3 -1.87 -5.72 15.41
CA ASN A 3 -2.40 -5.98 14.08
C ASN A 3 -1.30 -5.76 13.04
N ILE A 4 -1.31 -6.56 11.97
CA ILE A 4 -0.35 -6.45 10.87
C ILE A 4 -1.15 -6.30 9.58
N CYS A 5 -0.86 -5.26 8.81
CA CYS A 5 -1.43 -5.10 7.48
C CYS A 5 -0.82 -6.16 6.55
N ARG A 6 -1.68 -6.91 5.86
CA ARG A 6 -1.30 -7.95 4.91
C ARG A 6 -1.87 -7.62 3.54
N PHE A 7 -1.07 -7.84 2.51
CA PHE A 7 -1.50 -7.71 1.13
C PHE A 7 -1.92 -9.07 0.58
N THR A 8 -2.93 -9.07 -0.29
CA THR A 8 -3.24 -10.21 -1.14
C THR A 8 -2.18 -10.31 -2.25
N VAL A 9 -2.09 -11.46 -2.91
CA VAL A 9 -1.15 -11.66 -4.02
C VAL A 9 -1.35 -10.64 -5.15
N PRO A 10 -2.58 -10.31 -5.60
CA PRO A 10 -2.78 -9.25 -6.59
C PRO A 10 -2.26 -7.90 -6.11
N ALA A 11 -2.58 -7.50 -4.87
CA ALA A 11 -2.14 -6.20 -4.35
C ALA A 11 -0.60 -6.10 -4.21
N SER A 12 0.08 -7.21 -3.91
CA SER A 12 1.55 -7.26 -3.94
C SER A 12 2.11 -7.02 -5.35
N ARG A 13 1.50 -7.61 -6.38
CA ARG A 13 1.90 -7.42 -7.78
C ARG A 13 1.61 -6.01 -8.27
N ASP A 14 0.49 -5.43 -7.84
CA ASP A 14 0.16 -4.03 -8.15
C ASP A 14 1.21 -3.08 -7.57
N LEU A 15 1.64 -3.32 -6.33
CA LEU A 15 2.69 -2.53 -5.69
C LEU A 15 4.02 -2.66 -6.43
N GLU A 16 4.42 -3.87 -6.84
CA GLU A 16 5.63 -4.12 -7.63
C GLU A 16 5.58 -3.36 -8.97
N ALA A 17 4.48 -3.46 -9.72
CA ALA A 17 4.31 -2.77 -11.00
C ALA A 17 4.39 -1.22 -10.85
N ILE A 18 3.84 -0.67 -9.77
CA ILE A 18 3.93 0.77 -9.49
C ILE A 18 5.38 1.16 -9.16
N LEU A 19 6.10 0.35 -8.37
CA LEU A 19 7.49 0.63 -8.01
C LEU A 19 8.41 0.57 -9.22
N ASP A 20 8.25 -0.44 -10.08
CA ASP A 20 9.00 -0.57 -11.34
C ASP A 20 8.76 0.65 -12.24
N TYR A 21 7.49 1.07 -12.37
CA TYR A 21 7.15 2.26 -13.14
C TYR A 21 7.80 3.53 -12.58
N LEU A 22 7.78 3.73 -11.26
CA LEU A 22 8.40 4.90 -10.63
C LEU A 22 9.93 4.89 -10.77
N ALA A 23 10.54 3.71 -10.65
CA ALA A 23 11.98 3.54 -10.83
C ALA A 23 12.40 3.86 -12.27
N ASP A 24 11.64 3.39 -13.26
CA ASP A 24 11.89 3.63 -14.69
C ASP A 24 11.62 5.10 -15.12
N LYS A 25 10.50 5.67 -14.68
CA LYS A 25 10.06 7.01 -15.14
C LYS A 25 10.55 8.17 -14.30
N SER A 26 11.03 7.94 -13.09
CA SER A 26 11.45 9.01 -12.19
C SER A 26 12.82 8.73 -11.59
N SER A 27 12.89 7.81 -10.62
CA SER A 27 14.15 7.33 -10.03
C SER A 27 13.86 6.24 -9.01
N LEU A 28 14.88 5.43 -8.69
CA LEU A 28 14.81 4.47 -7.60
C LEU A 28 14.42 5.12 -6.27
N GLU A 29 14.97 6.31 -5.97
CA GLU A 29 14.63 7.06 -4.76
C GLU A 29 13.13 7.40 -4.68
N LYS A 30 12.48 7.71 -5.81
CA LYS A 30 11.03 7.98 -5.83
C LYS A 30 10.21 6.72 -5.58
N ALA A 31 10.64 5.57 -6.09
CA ALA A 31 10.01 4.29 -5.78
C ALA A 31 10.14 3.96 -4.27
N GLU A 32 11.32 4.13 -3.68
CA GLU A 32 11.55 3.91 -2.24
C GLU A 32 10.72 4.87 -1.36
N GLN A 33 10.67 6.16 -1.72
CA GLN A 33 9.83 7.16 -1.03
C GLN A 33 8.35 6.76 -1.08
N PHE A 34 7.87 6.22 -2.20
CA PHE A 34 6.51 5.72 -2.34
C PHE A 34 6.26 4.50 -1.45
N LEU A 35 7.14 3.49 -1.49
CA LEU A 35 7.03 2.30 -0.64
C LEU A 35 7.02 2.66 0.86
N SER A 36 7.86 3.61 1.27
CA SER A 36 7.89 4.11 2.65
C SER A 36 6.53 4.71 3.06
N LYS A 37 5.90 5.51 2.19
CA LYS A 37 4.57 6.08 2.44
C LYS A 37 3.48 5.01 2.55
N ILE A 38 3.52 3.98 1.69
CA ILE A 38 2.60 2.84 1.77
C ILE A 38 2.77 2.13 3.12
N ASN A 39 4.00 1.80 3.50
CA ASN A 39 4.30 1.17 4.79
C ASN A 39 3.83 2.01 5.98
N GLN A 40 4.02 3.33 5.93
CA GLN A 40 3.52 4.24 6.97
C GLN A 40 1.99 4.17 7.07
N LYS A 41 1.27 4.17 5.94
CA LYS A 41 -0.20 4.03 5.93
C LYS A 41 -0.65 2.68 6.47
N CYS A 42 0.02 1.59 6.12
CA CYS A 42 -0.23 0.26 6.68
C CYS A 42 -0.06 0.22 8.20
N ARG A 43 0.97 0.88 8.74
CA ARG A 43 1.17 0.99 10.21
C ARG A 43 0.03 1.77 10.87
N THR A 44 -0.41 2.88 10.27
CA THR A 44 -1.56 3.65 10.78
C THR A 44 -2.84 2.82 10.74
N LEU A 45 -3.12 2.12 9.63
CA LEU A 45 -4.31 1.27 9.49
C LEU A 45 -4.29 0.08 10.45
N ALA A 46 -3.13 -0.50 10.74
CA ALA A 46 -3.01 -1.55 11.73
C ALA A 46 -3.45 -1.07 13.13
N SER A 47 -3.07 0.16 13.51
CA SER A 47 -3.50 0.78 14.77
C SER A 47 -4.96 1.25 14.75
N PHE A 48 -5.48 1.65 13.59
CA PHE A 48 -6.84 2.17 13.40
C PHE A 48 -7.52 1.53 12.18
N PRO A 49 -8.02 0.28 12.30
CA PRO A 49 -8.53 -0.48 11.14
C PRO A 49 -9.73 0.17 10.44
N ASN A 50 -10.55 0.92 11.19
CA ASN A 50 -11.75 1.57 10.69
C ASN A 50 -11.49 3.02 10.21
N LEU A 51 -10.23 3.41 9.97
CA LEU A 51 -9.88 4.75 9.48
C LEU A 51 -10.33 4.97 8.03
N GLY A 52 -10.41 3.89 7.24
CA GLY A 52 -10.89 3.94 5.86
C GLY A 52 -12.40 4.19 5.80
N LYS A 53 -12.83 4.91 4.77
CA LYS A 53 -14.27 5.01 4.45
C LYS A 53 -14.75 3.66 3.91
N SER A 54 -15.87 3.15 4.41
CA SER A 54 -16.51 1.97 3.80
C SER A 54 -16.93 2.29 2.37
N ARG A 55 -16.68 1.37 1.46
CA ARG A 55 -16.94 1.50 0.03
C ARG A 55 -17.82 0.34 -0.41
N ASP A 56 -19.05 0.34 0.09
CA ASP A 56 -20.02 -0.73 -0.13
C ASP A 56 -20.33 -0.91 -1.63
N GLU A 57 -20.10 0.14 -2.43
CA GLU A 57 -20.19 0.09 -3.90
C GLU A 57 -19.13 -0.80 -4.58
N LEU A 58 -18.12 -1.26 -3.84
CA LEU A 58 -17.06 -2.15 -4.34
C LEU A 58 -17.26 -3.62 -3.91
N LEU A 59 -18.34 -3.92 -3.19
CA LEU A 59 -18.68 -5.30 -2.84
C LEU A 59 -19.09 -6.08 -4.09
N PRO A 60 -18.82 -7.40 -4.16
CA PRO A 60 -19.19 -8.25 -5.29
C PRO A 60 -20.69 -8.31 -5.56
#